data_AF-A0A7S2EPF2-F1
#
_entry.id   AF-A0A7S2EPF2-F1
#
_cell.length_a   1.000
_cell.length_b   1.000
_cell.length_c   1.000
_cell.angle_alpha   90.00
_cell.angle_beta   90.00
_cell.angle_gamma   90.00
#
_symmetry.space_group_name_H-M   'P 1'
#
loop_
_entity.id
_entity.type
_entity.pdbx_description
1 polymer ?
#
loop_
_entity_poly.entity_id
_entity_poly.type
_entity_poly.pdbx_seq_one_letter_code
_entity_poly.pdbx_strand_id
1 'polypeptide(L)'
;VGPYYKTGFNPIRLTADTKYIRAWPGGTGDCKVGGNYGPTMKAAAEAAERGYSQVLWLFGEEDSITEVGSMNVFFYLQNKDTGRNELVTPPLSRGDILPGVTRASIVELTRSWGEFDVTERTPTMPEICEAAKEGRLIEAFGAGTAAVVTPIEGIQYKGVDIEIKAIGELTQRVWDELTAIQYGKLKGPEGWSVVV
;
A
#
# COMPACT_ATOMS: atom_id res chain seq x y z
N VAL A 1 9.98 20.33 0.72
CA VAL A 1 10.09 19.50 -0.51
C VAL A 1 8.80 19.64 -1.31
N GLY A 2 8.83 19.53 -2.64
CA GLY A 2 7.62 19.60 -3.49
C GLY A 2 6.82 18.28 -3.52
N PRO A 3 5.60 18.26 -4.09
CA PRO A 3 4.76 17.06 -4.12
C PRO A 3 5.35 15.97 -5.05
N TYR A 4 5.22 14.70 -4.64
CA TYR A 4 5.78 13.55 -5.39
C TYR A 4 5.02 13.27 -6.69
N TYR A 5 3.70 13.14 -6.62
CA TYR A 5 2.86 13.17 -7.80
C TYR A 5 2.59 14.61 -8.20
N LYS A 6 2.59 14.90 -9.51
CA LYS A 6 2.22 16.23 -10.03
C LYS A 6 0.86 16.71 -9.52
N THR A 7 0.01 15.77 -9.13
CA THR A 7 -1.33 15.94 -8.62
C THR A 7 -1.39 16.03 -7.07
N GLY A 8 -0.31 15.79 -6.31
CA GLY A 8 -0.33 15.84 -4.84
C GLY A 8 -0.98 14.62 -4.20
N PHE A 9 -1.77 14.81 -3.12
CA PHE A 9 -2.55 13.77 -2.44
C PHE A 9 -3.81 13.40 -3.26
N ASN A 10 -3.57 13.04 -4.52
CA ASN A 10 -4.61 12.61 -5.44
C ASN A 10 -4.55 11.08 -5.58
N PRO A 11 -5.72 10.44 -5.70
CA PRO A 11 -5.81 9.00 -5.82
C PRO A 11 -5.13 8.49 -7.09
N ILE A 12 -4.68 7.23 -7.06
CA ILE A 12 -4.08 6.55 -8.19
C ILE A 12 -4.87 5.30 -8.59
N ARG A 13 -4.82 4.96 -9.88
CA ARG A 13 -5.30 3.67 -10.41
C ARG A 13 -4.14 2.72 -10.64
N LEU A 14 -4.38 1.44 -10.33
CA LEU A 14 -3.38 0.38 -10.41
C LEU A 14 -3.77 -0.66 -11.48
N THR A 15 -2.76 -1.28 -12.09
CA THR A 15 -2.93 -2.57 -12.79
C THR A 15 -2.32 -3.67 -11.95
N ALA A 16 -3.00 -4.79 -11.84
CA ALA A 16 -2.57 -5.98 -11.13
C ALA A 16 -2.56 -7.16 -12.12
N ASP A 17 -1.37 -7.65 -12.45
CA ASP A 17 -1.20 -8.82 -13.30
C ASP A 17 -0.03 -9.69 -12.81
N THR A 18 0.00 -10.94 -13.29
CA THR A 18 1.02 -11.94 -12.95
C THR A 18 2.11 -12.06 -14.01
N LYS A 19 2.10 -11.21 -15.04
CA LYS A 19 3.10 -11.24 -16.10
C LYS A 19 4.49 -10.90 -15.55
N TYR A 20 4.53 -10.07 -14.50
CA TYR A 20 5.75 -9.62 -13.86
C TYR A 20 5.75 -9.90 -12.37
N ILE A 21 6.88 -10.41 -11.88
CA ILE A 21 7.14 -10.63 -10.45
C ILE A 21 8.26 -9.68 -10.03
N ARG A 22 8.01 -8.88 -8.99
CA ARG A 22 9.00 -7.92 -8.45
C ARG A 22 10.13 -8.62 -7.69
N ALA A 23 9.77 -9.60 -6.87
CA ALA A 23 10.67 -10.32 -5.98
C ALA A 23 10.07 -11.68 -5.61
N TRP A 24 10.89 -12.55 -5.01
CA TRP A 24 10.50 -13.90 -4.58
C TRP A 24 11.19 -14.25 -3.25
N PRO A 25 10.67 -15.24 -2.49
CA PRO A 25 11.28 -15.72 -1.26
C PRO A 25 12.74 -16.16 -1.48
N GLY A 26 13.64 -15.74 -0.60
CA GLY A 26 15.08 -15.99 -0.73
C GLY A 26 15.79 -15.12 -1.79
N GLY A 27 15.07 -14.21 -2.43
CA GLY A 27 15.65 -13.16 -3.28
C GLY A 27 16.18 -11.98 -2.47
N THR A 28 16.19 -10.80 -3.07
CA THR A 28 16.64 -9.56 -2.40
C THR A 28 15.53 -8.53 -2.25
N GLY A 29 14.27 -8.95 -2.38
CA GLY A 29 13.10 -8.05 -2.45
C GLY A 29 12.88 -7.21 -1.19
N ASP A 30 13.32 -7.71 -0.05
CA ASP A 30 13.32 -7.07 1.26
C ASP A 30 14.49 -6.08 1.46
N CYS A 31 15.37 -5.94 0.47
CA CYS A 31 16.52 -5.05 0.50
C CYS A 31 16.37 -3.90 -0.51
N LYS A 32 16.80 -2.70 -0.12
CA LYS A 32 16.73 -1.50 -0.98
C LYS A 32 17.91 -1.41 -1.94
N VAL A 33 18.07 -2.42 -2.80
CA VAL A 33 19.17 -2.54 -3.77
C VAL A 33 18.73 -2.14 -5.18
N GLY A 34 19.60 -1.46 -5.93
CA GLY A 34 19.28 -0.95 -7.27
C GLY A 34 18.79 -2.03 -8.25
N GLY A 35 19.27 -3.27 -8.10
CA GLY A 35 18.86 -4.41 -8.92
C GLY A 35 17.36 -4.74 -8.86
N ASN A 36 16.66 -4.32 -7.80
CA ASN A 36 15.21 -4.53 -7.65
C ASN A 36 14.36 -3.51 -8.40
N TYR A 37 14.96 -2.44 -8.94
CA TYR A 37 14.24 -1.33 -9.56
C TYR A 37 14.39 -1.30 -11.08
N GLY A 38 15.57 -1.62 -11.61
CA GLY A 38 15.78 -1.65 -13.07
C GLY A 38 14.75 -2.52 -13.82
N PRO A 39 14.51 -3.77 -13.40
CA PRO A 39 13.54 -4.66 -14.05
C PRO A 39 12.07 -4.20 -13.98
N THR A 40 11.70 -3.34 -13.03
CA THR A 40 10.31 -2.89 -12.86
C THR A 40 9.91 -1.84 -13.90
N MET A 41 10.87 -1.19 -14.54
CA MET A 41 10.64 -0.10 -15.49
C MET A 41 9.77 -0.53 -16.68
N LYS A 42 9.91 -1.77 -17.17
CA LYS A 42 9.08 -2.26 -18.27
C LYS A 42 7.61 -2.40 -17.87
N ALA A 43 7.34 -3.03 -16.72
CA ALA A 43 5.98 -3.18 -16.22
C ALA A 43 5.32 -1.82 -15.93
N ALA A 44 6.09 -0.88 -15.37
CA ALA A 44 5.62 0.48 -15.12
C ALA A 44 5.30 1.24 -16.43
N ALA A 45 6.11 1.07 -17.47
CA ALA A 45 5.84 1.66 -18.79
C ALA A 45 4.57 1.08 -19.43
N GLU A 46 4.40 -0.24 -19.42
CA GLU A 46 3.19 -0.90 -19.93
C GLU A 46 1.93 -0.49 -19.14
N ALA A 47 2.05 -0.31 -17.82
CA ALA A 47 0.96 0.21 -16.99
C ALA A 47 0.58 1.64 -17.40
N ALA A 48 1.57 2.52 -17.60
CA ALA A 48 1.35 3.90 -18.01
C ALA A 48 0.72 4.02 -19.41
N GLU A 49 1.14 3.19 -20.38
CA GLU A 49 0.53 3.12 -21.72
C GLU A 49 -0.95 2.77 -21.67
N ARG A 50 -1.36 1.99 -20.66
CA ARG A 50 -2.76 1.60 -20.42
C ARG A 50 -3.51 2.58 -19.51
N GLY A 51 -2.89 3.67 -19.10
CA GLY A 51 -3.51 4.71 -18.26
C GLY A 51 -3.48 4.44 -16.75
N TYR A 52 -2.75 3.43 -16.28
CA TYR A 52 -2.57 3.15 -14.85
C TYR A 52 -1.34 3.87 -14.31
N SER A 53 -1.42 4.35 -13.07
CA SER A 53 -0.34 5.14 -12.46
C SER A 53 0.79 4.28 -11.92
N GLN A 54 0.48 3.06 -11.45
CA GLN A 54 1.44 2.11 -10.84
C GLN A 54 1.00 0.66 -11.06
N VAL A 55 1.93 -0.27 -10.82
CA VAL A 55 1.68 -1.71 -10.80
C VAL A 55 1.42 -2.15 -9.37
N LEU A 56 0.36 -2.92 -9.14
CA LEU A 56 0.17 -3.72 -7.92
C LEU A 56 0.85 -5.07 -8.12
N TRP A 57 1.91 -5.33 -7.38
CA TRP A 57 2.72 -6.53 -7.53
C TRP A 57 2.04 -7.74 -6.89
N LEU A 58 1.92 -8.80 -7.68
CA LEU A 58 1.35 -10.08 -7.28
C LEU A 58 2.44 -11.16 -7.20
N PHE A 59 2.23 -12.15 -6.34
CA PHE A 59 3.12 -13.30 -6.19
C PHE A 59 2.36 -14.60 -5.93
N GLY A 60 2.84 -15.69 -6.50
CA GLY A 60 2.31 -17.04 -6.30
C GLY A 60 1.01 -17.32 -7.05
N GLU A 61 0.54 -18.56 -6.95
CA GLU A 61 -0.65 -19.05 -7.66
C GLU A 61 -1.95 -18.41 -7.13
N GLU A 62 -1.95 -18.00 -5.87
CA GLU A 62 -3.08 -17.35 -5.20
C GLU A 62 -3.18 -15.85 -5.49
N ASP A 63 -2.31 -15.29 -6.34
CA ASP A 63 -2.23 -13.86 -6.63
C ASP A 63 -2.12 -13.02 -5.34
N SER A 64 -1.18 -13.41 -4.47
CA SER A 64 -0.89 -12.73 -3.20
C SER A 64 -0.34 -11.34 -3.47
N ILE A 65 -0.92 -10.33 -2.84
CA ILE A 65 -0.52 -8.94 -3.01
C ILE A 65 0.74 -8.65 -2.19
N THR A 66 1.69 -7.91 -2.76
CA THR A 66 2.96 -7.56 -2.09
C THR A 66 3.12 -6.05 -1.88
N GLU A 67 3.22 -5.30 -2.97
CA GLU A 67 3.57 -3.88 -2.96
C GLU A 67 2.90 -3.13 -4.13
N VAL A 68 2.86 -1.80 -4.06
CA VAL A 68 2.38 -0.93 -5.14
C VAL A 68 3.56 -0.11 -5.67
N GLY A 69 4.04 -0.44 -6.86
CA GLY A 69 5.20 0.21 -7.46
C GLY A 69 6.44 0.08 -6.58
N SER A 70 6.78 1.14 -5.84
CA SER A 70 7.88 1.17 -4.86
C SER A 70 7.43 1.49 -3.43
N MET A 71 6.14 1.30 -3.15
CA MET A 71 5.47 1.54 -1.88
C MET A 71 4.94 0.24 -1.30
N ASN A 72 4.89 0.16 0.03
CA ASN A 72 4.07 -0.86 0.68
C ASN A 72 2.58 -0.55 0.46
N VAL A 73 1.70 -1.51 0.67
CA VAL A 73 0.26 -1.35 0.44
C VAL A 73 -0.55 -1.72 1.68
N PHE A 74 -1.66 -1.01 1.84
CA PHE A 74 -2.63 -1.21 2.91
C PHE A 74 -4.05 -1.29 2.33
N PHE A 75 -4.86 -2.15 2.91
CA PHE A 75 -6.28 -2.28 2.62
C PHE A 75 -7.07 -2.15 3.92
N TYR A 76 -8.02 -1.23 3.97
CA TYR A 76 -8.96 -1.10 5.06
C TYR A 76 -10.29 -1.69 4.65
N LEU A 77 -10.72 -2.73 5.35
CA LEU A 77 -11.89 -3.52 4.99
C LEU A 77 -12.61 -4.05 6.23
N GLN A 78 -13.87 -4.42 6.07
CA GLN A 78 -14.56 -5.23 7.07
C GLN A 78 -14.20 -6.71 6.88
N ASN A 79 -13.64 -7.31 7.92
CA ASN A 79 -13.30 -8.73 7.94
C ASN A 79 -14.59 -9.57 7.89
N LYS A 80 -14.63 -10.54 6.97
CA LYS A 80 -15.82 -11.35 6.70
C LYS A 80 -16.22 -12.25 7.89
N ASP A 81 -15.23 -12.76 8.61
CA ASP A 81 -15.44 -13.73 9.69
C ASP A 81 -15.78 -13.03 11.00
N THR A 82 -15.11 -11.91 11.30
CA THR A 82 -15.29 -11.21 12.58
C THR A 82 -16.31 -10.08 12.51
N GLY A 83 -16.63 -9.58 11.30
CA GLY A 83 -17.46 -8.39 11.09
C GLY A 83 -16.82 -7.08 11.54
N ARG A 84 -15.57 -7.10 12.02
CA ARG A 84 -14.83 -5.92 12.47
C ARG A 84 -14.06 -5.27 11.34
N ASN A 85 -13.88 -3.95 11.42
CA ASN A 85 -12.97 -3.27 10.51
C ASN A 85 -11.52 -3.66 10.81
N GLU A 86 -10.75 -3.81 9.74
CA GLU A 86 -9.39 -4.34 9.75
C GLU A 86 -8.55 -3.55 8.74
N LEU A 87 -7.40 -3.05 9.19
CA LEU A 87 -6.34 -2.51 8.34
C LEU A 87 -5.30 -3.61 8.10
N VAL A 88 -5.23 -4.08 6.86
CA VAL A 88 -4.41 -5.21 6.43
C VAL A 88 -3.21 -4.71 5.65
N THR A 89 -2.03 -5.24 5.93
CA THR A 89 -0.84 -5.09 5.07
C THR A 89 -0.07 -6.40 4.98
N PRO A 90 0.55 -6.74 3.83
CA PRO A 90 1.36 -7.94 3.69
C PRO A 90 2.47 -8.08 4.76
N PRO A 91 2.74 -9.29 5.30
CA PRO A 91 3.75 -9.52 6.32
C PRO A 91 5.15 -9.52 5.72
N LEU A 92 6.15 -9.24 6.56
CA LEU A 92 7.57 -9.23 6.12
C LEU A 92 8.23 -10.62 6.15
N SER A 93 7.57 -11.62 6.74
CA SER A 93 8.15 -12.94 7.03
C SER A 93 8.54 -13.75 5.80
N ARG A 94 7.97 -13.45 4.62
CA ARG A 94 8.27 -14.14 3.37
C ARG A 94 9.57 -13.67 2.69
N GLY A 95 10.09 -12.48 3.07
CA GLY A 95 11.38 -11.96 2.58
C GLY A 95 11.34 -11.33 1.19
N ASP A 96 10.16 -11.00 0.66
CA ASP A 96 9.97 -10.43 -0.68
C ASP A 96 9.25 -9.07 -0.67
N ILE A 97 9.09 -8.47 0.50
CA ILE A 97 8.49 -7.15 0.71
C ILE A 97 9.51 -6.26 1.43
N LEU A 98 9.69 -5.03 0.94
CA LEU A 98 10.62 -4.10 1.56
C LEU A 98 10.07 -3.64 2.92
N PRO A 99 10.86 -3.69 4.02
CA PRO A 99 10.45 -3.21 5.34
C PRO A 99 10.45 -1.66 5.37
N GLY A 100 9.45 -1.04 4.76
CA GLY A 100 9.35 0.41 4.66
C GLY A 100 9.14 1.08 6.02
N VAL A 101 9.89 2.16 6.27
CA VAL A 101 9.77 2.94 7.51
C VAL A 101 8.37 3.53 7.64
N THR A 102 7.80 4.09 6.56
CA THR A 102 6.42 4.60 6.56
C THR A 102 5.41 3.51 6.88
N ARG A 103 5.58 2.29 6.35
CA ARG A 103 4.73 1.14 6.69
C ARG A 103 4.79 0.85 8.19
N ALA A 104 5.99 0.77 8.76
CA ALA A 104 6.17 0.52 10.19
C ALA A 104 5.50 1.62 11.04
N SER A 105 5.69 2.89 10.69
CA SER A 105 5.05 4.01 11.36
C SER A 105 3.52 3.95 11.30
N ILE A 106 2.93 3.59 10.15
CA ILE A 106 1.48 3.46 10.00
C ILE A 106 0.95 2.32 10.87
N VAL A 107 1.62 1.17 10.90
CA VAL A 107 1.22 0.05 11.75
C VAL A 107 1.29 0.42 13.23
N GLU A 108 2.37 1.07 13.68
CA GLU A 108 2.51 1.52 15.06
C GLU A 108 1.44 2.55 15.44
N LEU A 109 1.24 3.56 14.60
CA LEU A 109 0.26 4.63 14.81
C LEU A 109 -1.16 4.08 14.90
N THR A 110 -1.57 3.28 13.92
CA THR A 110 -2.94 2.74 13.85
C THR A 110 -3.22 1.73 14.95
N ARG A 111 -2.23 0.94 15.39
CA ARG A 111 -2.34 0.10 16.59
C ARG A 111 -2.55 0.93 17.86
N SER A 112 -1.90 2.08 17.98
CA SER A 112 -2.03 2.95 19.16
C SER A 112 -3.43 3.55 19.32
N TRP A 113 -4.19 3.67 18.23
CA TRP A 113 -5.55 4.18 18.27
C TRP A 113 -6.54 3.18 18.89
N GLY A 114 -6.33 1.87 18.71
CA GLY A 114 -7.19 0.83 19.28
C GLY A 114 -8.62 0.78 18.72
N GLU A 115 -8.87 1.40 17.57
CA GLU A 115 -10.21 1.58 16.98
C GLU A 115 -10.64 0.41 16.09
N PHE A 116 -9.68 -0.30 15.48
CA PHE A 116 -9.89 -1.39 14.54
C PHE A 116 -8.72 -2.38 14.59
N ASP A 117 -8.86 -3.55 13.97
CA ASP A 117 -7.80 -4.54 13.94
C ASP A 117 -6.69 -4.13 12.95
N VAL A 118 -5.42 -4.29 13.32
CA VAL A 118 -4.28 -4.00 12.45
C VAL A 118 -3.48 -5.27 12.25
N THR A 119 -3.62 -5.88 11.07
CA THR A 119 -3.11 -7.22 10.80
C THR A 119 -2.05 -7.22 9.72
N GLU A 120 -0.97 -7.94 10.01
CA GLU A 120 0.11 -8.22 9.06
C GLU A 120 -0.12 -9.64 8.53
N ARG A 121 -1.02 -9.76 7.56
CA ARG A 121 -1.40 -11.02 6.89
C ARG A 121 -1.35 -10.85 5.38
N THR A 122 -1.33 -11.93 4.63
CA THR A 122 -1.22 -11.89 3.17
C THR A 122 -2.60 -11.72 2.53
N PRO A 123 -2.99 -10.51 2.06
CA PRO A 123 -4.19 -10.36 1.24
C PRO A 123 -3.95 -10.91 -0.16
N THR A 124 -5.00 -11.45 -0.78
CA THR A 124 -4.98 -11.94 -2.16
C THR A 124 -5.92 -11.12 -3.04
N MET A 125 -5.66 -11.04 -4.34
CA MET A 125 -6.59 -10.37 -5.25
C MET A 125 -8.01 -10.96 -5.23
N PRO A 126 -8.20 -12.30 -5.18
CA PRO A 126 -9.52 -12.89 -4.97
C PRO A 126 -10.25 -12.36 -3.72
N GLU A 127 -9.56 -12.26 -2.57
CA GLU A 127 -10.13 -11.68 -1.34
C GLU A 127 -10.57 -10.23 -1.54
N ILE A 128 -9.71 -9.40 -2.13
CA ILE A 128 -10.01 -7.98 -2.39
C ILE A 128 -11.17 -7.81 -3.38
N CYS A 129 -11.23 -8.65 -4.41
CA CYS A 129 -12.34 -8.67 -5.35
C CYS A 129 -13.67 -9.03 -4.67
N GLU A 130 -13.66 -10.04 -3.80
CA GLU A 130 -14.84 -10.44 -3.03
C GLU A 130 -15.27 -9.31 -2.08
N ALA A 131 -14.33 -8.77 -1.30
CA ALA A 131 -14.60 -7.68 -0.37
C ALA A 131 -15.18 -6.44 -1.08
N ALA A 132 -14.67 -6.11 -2.26
CA ALA A 132 -15.22 -5.01 -3.07
C ALA A 132 -16.66 -5.29 -3.52
N LYS A 133 -16.94 -6.50 -4.04
CA LYS A 133 -18.29 -6.90 -4.48
C LYS A 133 -19.30 -6.91 -3.33
N GLU A 134 -18.85 -7.29 -2.13
CA GLU A 134 -19.67 -7.34 -0.91
C GLU A 134 -19.76 -5.98 -0.20
N GLY A 135 -19.12 -4.92 -0.73
CA GLY A 135 -19.11 -3.59 -0.09
C GLY A 135 -18.31 -3.52 1.21
N ARG A 136 -17.46 -4.52 1.47
CA ARG A 136 -16.59 -4.60 2.66
C ARG A 136 -15.24 -3.91 2.46
N LEU A 137 -14.79 -3.69 1.23
CA LEU A 137 -13.58 -2.92 0.95
C LEU A 137 -13.87 -1.43 1.11
N ILE A 138 -13.27 -0.78 2.10
CA ILE A 138 -13.59 0.60 2.49
C ILE A 138 -12.59 1.58 1.85
N GLU A 139 -11.29 1.36 2.07
CA GLU A 139 -10.22 2.22 1.57
C GLU A 139 -8.98 1.39 1.21
N ALA A 140 -8.13 1.90 0.33
CA ALA A 140 -6.81 1.33 0.08
C ALA A 140 -5.79 2.44 -0.21
N PHE A 141 -4.54 2.24 0.19
CA PHE A 141 -3.48 3.20 -0.05
C PHE A 141 -2.09 2.57 -0.12
N GLY A 142 -1.21 3.21 -0.89
CA GLY A 142 0.23 2.96 -0.87
C GLY A 142 0.91 3.79 0.22
N ALA A 143 2.00 3.27 0.80
CA ALA A 143 2.80 3.94 1.82
C ALA A 143 4.29 3.91 1.47
N GLY A 144 4.93 5.08 1.52
CA GLY A 144 6.36 5.20 1.27
C GLY A 144 6.87 6.63 1.44
N THR A 145 8.18 6.77 1.69
CA THR A 145 8.79 8.06 2.08
C THR A 145 8.49 9.21 1.12
N ALA A 146 8.38 8.93 -0.18
CA ALA A 146 8.28 9.96 -1.19
C ALA A 146 6.92 10.68 -1.19
N ALA A 147 5.82 9.94 -1.02
CA ALA A 147 4.46 10.48 -1.02
C ALA A 147 3.78 10.42 0.37
N VAL A 148 4.43 9.82 1.36
CA VAL A 148 3.89 9.44 2.68
C VAL A 148 2.75 8.42 2.53
N VAL A 149 1.59 8.87 2.08
CA VAL A 149 0.41 8.04 1.79
C VAL A 149 -0.12 8.42 0.41
N THR A 150 -0.40 7.43 -0.42
CA THR A 150 -1.00 7.61 -1.75
C THR A 150 -2.31 6.85 -1.82
N PRO A 151 -3.46 7.55 -1.87
CA PRO A 151 -4.76 6.88 -1.94
C PRO A 151 -4.92 6.09 -3.24
N ILE A 152 -5.65 4.97 -3.21
CA ILE A 152 -5.93 4.13 -4.38
C ILE A 152 -7.42 4.20 -4.67
N GLU A 153 -7.79 4.65 -5.87
CA GLU A 153 -9.20 4.71 -6.32
C GLU A 153 -9.64 3.51 -7.15
N GLY A 154 -8.70 2.71 -7.64
CA GLY A 154 -9.08 1.50 -8.35
C GLY A 154 -7.94 0.59 -8.74
N ILE A 155 -8.29 -0.67 -8.97
CA ILE A 155 -7.36 -1.73 -9.33
C ILE A 155 -7.98 -2.50 -10.49
N GLN A 156 -7.29 -2.54 -11.63
CA GLN A 156 -7.64 -3.47 -12.71
C GLN A 156 -6.96 -4.81 -12.47
N TYR A 157 -7.75 -5.88 -12.49
CA TYR A 157 -7.26 -7.25 -12.28
C TYR A 157 -8.03 -8.22 -13.18
N LYS A 158 -7.30 -8.98 -14.01
CA LYS A 158 -7.86 -9.97 -14.96
C LYS A 158 -9.02 -9.42 -15.81
N GLY A 159 -8.90 -8.16 -16.24
CA GLY A 159 -9.92 -7.48 -17.06
C GLY A 159 -11.14 -6.96 -16.30
N VAL A 160 -11.14 -7.06 -14.97
CA VAL A 160 -12.17 -6.49 -14.10
C VAL A 160 -11.60 -5.25 -13.41
N ASP A 161 -12.33 -4.15 -13.47
CA ASP A 161 -12.02 -2.94 -12.71
C ASP A 161 -12.71 -2.99 -11.35
N ILE A 162 -11.89 -2.87 -10.30
CA ILE A 162 -12.33 -2.72 -8.91
C ILE A 162 -12.28 -1.23 -8.59
N GLU A 163 -13.42 -0.64 -8.25
CA GLU A 163 -13.50 0.73 -7.77
C GLU A 163 -13.36 0.77 -6.25
N ILE A 164 -12.59 1.73 -5.75
CA ILE A 164 -12.30 1.94 -4.34
C ILE A 164 -12.58 3.40 -4.02
N LYS A 165 -13.14 3.68 -2.83
CA LYS A 165 -13.36 5.07 -2.41
C LYS A 165 -12.00 5.78 -2.29
N ALA A 166 -11.75 6.64 -3.27
CA ALA A 166 -10.47 7.29 -3.55
C ALA A 166 -9.82 7.95 -2.33
N ILE A 167 -10.56 8.75 -1.57
CA ILE A 167 -10.08 9.39 -0.34
C ILE A 167 -11.12 9.13 0.73
N GLY A 168 -10.81 8.24 1.66
CA GLY A 168 -11.61 8.06 2.87
C GLY A 168 -10.96 8.69 4.09
N GLU A 169 -11.70 8.63 5.20
CA GLU A 169 -11.34 9.32 6.45
C GLU A 169 -10.06 8.74 7.04
N LEU A 170 -9.84 7.43 6.93
CA LEU A 170 -8.65 6.77 7.48
C LEU A 170 -7.39 7.19 6.71
N THR A 171 -7.43 7.12 5.38
CA THR A 171 -6.29 7.46 4.52
C THR A 171 -5.85 8.91 4.73
N GLN A 172 -6.83 9.83 4.84
CA GLN A 172 -6.57 11.24 5.13
C GLN A 172 -5.98 11.44 6.54
N ARG A 173 -6.58 10.82 7.57
CA ARG A 173 -6.09 10.91 8.96
C ARG A 173 -4.65 10.42 9.10
N VAL A 174 -4.31 9.28 8.50
CA VAL A 174 -2.94 8.75 8.52
C VAL A 174 -1.96 9.74 7.88
N TRP A 175 -2.32 10.33 6.73
CA TRP A 175 -1.48 11.32 6.07
C TRP A 175 -1.31 12.59 6.90
N ASP A 176 -2.40 13.12 7.47
CA ASP A 176 -2.38 14.33 8.29
C ASP A 176 -1.54 14.14 9.55
N GLU A 177 -1.71 13.03 10.28
CA GLU A 177 -0.95 12.77 11.51
C GLU A 177 0.54 12.57 11.22
N LEU A 178 0.91 11.76 10.22
CA LEU A 178 2.31 11.53 9.87
C LEU A 178 3.00 12.81 9.40
N THR A 179 2.35 13.60 8.54
CA THR A 179 2.93 14.86 8.08
C THR A 179 2.98 15.89 9.20
N ALA A 180 1.98 15.96 10.09
CA ALA A 180 2.02 16.84 11.25
C ALA A 180 3.17 16.49 12.21
N ILE A 181 3.49 15.21 12.39
CA ILE A 181 4.69 14.78 13.14
C ILE A 181 5.96 15.22 12.40
N GLN A 182 6.08 14.94 11.10
CA GLN A 182 7.26 15.29 10.29
C GLN A 182 7.54 16.80 10.27
N TYR A 183 6.50 17.63 10.26
CA TYR A 183 6.59 19.09 10.30
C TYR A 183 6.63 19.67 11.72
N GLY A 184 6.70 18.83 12.76
CA GLY A 184 6.80 19.26 14.16
C GLY A 184 5.55 19.94 14.73
N LYS A 185 4.39 19.79 14.07
CA LYS A 185 3.09 20.29 14.55
C LYS A 185 2.50 19.38 15.64
N LEU A 186 2.77 18.09 15.55
CA LEU A 186 2.43 17.09 16.56
C LEU A 186 3.71 16.43 17.07
N LYS A 187 3.71 16.03 18.34
CA LYS A 187 4.78 15.22 18.91
C LYS A 187 4.52 13.76 18.54
N GLY A 188 5.41 13.16 17.74
CA GLY A 188 5.40 11.73 17.46
C GLY A 188 6.06 10.90 18.57
N PRO A 189 6.06 9.56 18.44
CA PRO A 189 6.85 8.67 19.28
C PRO A 189 8.32 9.07 19.35
N GLU A 190 8.98 8.69 20.44
CA GLU A 190 10.39 8.99 20.65
C GLU A 190 11.25 8.41 19.52
N GLY A 191 12.20 9.21 19.02
CA GLY A 191 13.11 8.81 17.94
C GLY A 191 12.55 8.92 16.52
N TRP A 192 11.26 9.24 16.32
CA TRP A 192 10.70 9.41 14.97
C TRP A 192 11.14 10.72 14.28
N SER A 193 11.53 11.74 15.03
CA SER A 193 11.97 13.02 14.48
C SER A 193 13.16 13.55 15.29
N VAL A 194 14.15 14.09 14.57
CA VAL A 194 15.38 14.64 15.13
C VAL A 194 15.57 16.03 14.54
N VAL A 195 15.85 17.02 15.39
CA VAL A 195 16.21 18.37 14.95
C VAL A 195 17.65 18.31 14.44
N VAL A 196 17.84 18.71 13.19
CA VAL A 196 19.14 18.72 12.49
C VAL A 196 19.70 20.13 12.43
#